data_AF-A0A7L3V3K2-F1
#
_entry.id   AF-A0A7L3V3K2-F1
#
_cell.length_a   1.000
_cell.length_b   1.000
_cell.length_c   1.000
_cell.angle_alpha   90.00
_cell.angle_beta   90.00
_cell.angle_gamma   90.00
#
_symmetry.space_group_name_H-M   'P 1'
#
loop_
_entity.id
_entity.type
_entity.pdbx_description
1 polymer ?
#
loop_
_entity_poly.entity_id
_entity_poly.type
_entity_poly.pdbx_seq_one_letter_code
_entity_poly.pdbx_strand_id
1 'polypeptide(L)'
;PVFAGMKGSAIENFSCVIYNIFLMNCTWQAGRDAPADTQYFLYWQKSRDEEEMECELYIKDENCRNVGCIFQNVSIGIEKAYFLVNGSSKDSLIQFYDEYIDLYKIEILTAPLNVTAHCTRDPMSCIITWHPPFTSHVENTKCFQYEISIQNK
;
A
#
# COMPACT_ATOMS: atom_id res chain seq x y z
N PRO A 1 9.82 15.69 -27.76
CA PRO A 1 8.96 14.51 -28.02
C PRO A 1 9.07 13.54 -26.85
N VAL A 2 8.01 13.42 -26.04
CA VAL A 2 7.94 12.36 -25.02
C VAL A 2 7.86 11.05 -25.81
N PHE A 3 8.94 10.27 -25.80
CA PHE A 3 8.94 8.96 -26.45
C PHE A 3 8.03 8.05 -25.63
N ALA A 4 6.74 8.07 -25.94
CA ALA A 4 5.80 7.12 -25.38
C ALA A 4 6.24 5.72 -25.85
N GLY A 5 6.58 4.86 -24.89
CA GLY A 5 6.94 3.47 -25.19
C GLY A 5 5.84 2.72 -25.94
N MET A 6 6.10 1.47 -26.28
CA MET A 6 5.16 0.59 -26.98
C MET A 6 3.80 0.62 -26.29
N LYS A 7 2.74 0.98 -27.03
CA LYS A 7 1.39 1.06 -26.49
C LYS A 7 0.97 -0.30 -25.92
N GLY A 8 0.41 -0.30 -24.71
CA GLY A 8 -0.03 -1.54 -24.03
C GLY A 8 1.10 -2.32 -23.33
N SER A 9 2.33 -1.79 -23.32
CA SER A 9 3.46 -2.40 -22.61
C SER A 9 3.61 -1.94 -21.15
N ALA A 10 2.96 -0.83 -20.77
CA ALA A 10 2.88 -0.39 -19.39
C ALA A 10 2.11 -1.41 -18.53
N ILE A 11 2.41 -1.44 -17.24
CA ILE A 11 1.73 -2.31 -16.29
C ILE A 11 0.23 -1.99 -16.21
N GLU A 12 -0.56 -2.99 -15.80
CA GLU A 12 -1.99 -2.85 -15.53
C GLU A 12 -2.30 -3.20 -14.06
N ASN A 13 -3.44 -2.71 -13.55
CA ASN A 13 -3.95 -3.06 -12.21
C ASN A 13 -2.94 -2.82 -11.08
N PHE A 14 -2.27 -1.66 -11.11
CA PHE A 14 -1.39 -1.23 -10.03
C PHE A 14 -2.21 -1.00 -8.74
N SER A 15 -1.76 -1.59 -7.65
CA SER A 15 -2.38 -1.42 -6.34
C SER A 15 -1.34 -1.59 -5.24
N CYS A 16 -1.42 -0.75 -4.21
CA CYS A 16 -0.57 -0.83 -3.03
C CYS A 16 -1.42 -0.92 -1.76
N VAL A 17 -0.90 -1.60 -0.75
CA VAL A 17 -1.47 -1.64 0.61
C VAL A 17 -0.37 -1.46 1.65
N ILE A 18 -0.62 -0.63 2.66
CA ILE A 18 0.24 -0.50 3.83
C ILE A 18 -0.35 -1.35 4.95
N TYR A 19 0.46 -2.18 5.58
CA TYR A 19 0.05 -3.07 6.67
C TYR A 19 1.18 -3.21 7.69
N ASN A 20 0.85 -3.71 8.87
CA ASN A 20 1.80 -3.80 9.99
C ASN A 20 2.57 -2.49 10.23
N ILE A 21 1.91 -1.35 10.00
CA ILE A 21 2.36 0.02 10.31
C ILE A 21 3.44 0.58 9.36
N PHE A 22 4.34 -0.25 8.85
CA PHE A 22 5.51 0.20 8.09
C PHE A 22 5.84 -0.63 6.85
N LEU A 23 5.07 -1.67 6.54
CA LEU A 23 5.26 -2.48 5.33
C LEU A 23 4.30 -2.00 4.25
N MET A 24 4.81 -1.79 3.04
CA MET A 24 3.97 -1.48 1.88
C MET A 24 4.17 -2.55 0.82
N ASN A 25 3.09 -3.22 0.42
CA ASN A 25 3.08 -4.19 -0.66
C ASN A 25 2.34 -3.59 -1.85
N CYS A 26 3.06 -3.45 -2.97
CA CYS A 26 2.52 -3.03 -4.25
C CYS A 26 2.54 -4.19 -5.23
N THR A 27 1.48 -4.32 -6.02
CA THR A 27 1.35 -5.38 -7.05
C THR A 27 0.82 -4.79 -8.34
N TRP A 28 1.14 -5.45 -9.45
CA TRP A 28 0.65 -5.10 -10.77
C TRP A 28 0.65 -6.31 -11.69
N GLN A 29 0.01 -6.16 -12.84
CA GLN A 29 0.05 -7.10 -13.94
C GLN A 29 0.93 -6.54 -15.05
N ALA A 30 1.62 -7.42 -15.78
CA ALA A 30 2.35 -7.02 -16.96
C ALA A 30 1.39 -6.46 -18.02
N GLY A 31 1.86 -5.49 -18.80
CA GLY A 31 1.11 -4.96 -19.93
C GLY A 31 0.78 -6.06 -20.93
N ARG A 32 -0.44 -6.02 -21.50
CA ARG A 32 -0.94 -7.05 -22.43
C ARG A 32 -0.06 -7.20 -23.66
N ASP A 33 0.52 -6.10 -24.12
CA ASP A 33 1.36 -6.03 -25.30
C ASP A 33 2.86 -5.95 -24.94
N ALA A 34 3.21 -6.14 -23.66
CA ALA A 34 4.60 -6.11 -23.22
C ALA A 34 5.37 -7.34 -23.76
N PRO A 35 6.54 -7.15 -24.40
CA PRO A 35 7.41 -8.23 -24.82
C PRO A 35 7.72 -9.22 -23.70
N ALA A 36 7.94 -10.50 -24.02
CA ALA A 36 8.21 -11.56 -23.04
C ALA A 36 9.50 -11.33 -22.22
N ASP A 37 10.45 -10.57 -22.74
CA ASP A 37 11.69 -10.21 -22.04
C ASP A 37 11.58 -8.95 -21.18
N THR A 38 10.40 -8.32 -21.11
CA THR A 38 10.17 -7.11 -20.31
C THR A 38 10.44 -7.36 -18.83
N GLN A 39 11.23 -6.48 -18.22
CA GLN A 39 11.42 -6.39 -16.77
C GLN A 39 10.93 -5.04 -16.27
N TYR A 40 10.18 -5.03 -15.16
CA TYR A 40 9.63 -3.80 -14.56
C TYR A 40 10.39 -3.37 -13.32
N PHE A 41 10.41 -2.07 -13.05
CA PHE A 41 11.11 -1.48 -11.91
C PHE A 41 10.21 -0.44 -11.26
N LEU A 42 9.96 -0.58 -9.96
CA LEU A 42 9.11 0.33 -9.20
C LEU A 42 9.98 1.30 -8.40
N TYR A 43 9.64 2.57 -8.52
CA TYR A 43 10.19 3.68 -7.78
C TYR A 43 9.06 4.42 -7.09
N TRP A 44 9.32 4.95 -5.90
CA TRP A 44 8.36 5.83 -5.23
C TRP A 44 9.04 6.98 -4.50
N GLN A 45 8.30 8.07 -4.36
CA GLN A 45 8.68 9.25 -3.60
C GLN A 45 7.57 9.55 -2.61
N LYS A 46 7.89 9.66 -1.33
CA LYS A 46 6.89 9.92 -0.28
C LYS A 46 6.29 11.32 -0.39
N SER A 47 7.09 12.30 -0.79
CA SER A 47 6.70 13.69 -1.01
C SER A 47 7.55 14.30 -2.12
N ARG A 48 7.19 15.50 -2.62
CA ARG A 48 7.91 16.14 -3.74
C ARG A 48 9.36 16.52 -3.41
N ASP A 49 9.64 16.74 -2.14
CA ASP A 49 10.94 17.20 -1.66
C ASP A 49 11.83 16.03 -1.16
N GLU A 50 11.31 14.80 -1.17
CA GLU A 50 12.03 13.60 -0.76
C GLU A 50 12.67 12.88 -1.94
N GLU A 51 13.76 12.15 -1.67
CA GLU A 51 14.45 11.35 -2.67
C GLU A 51 13.60 10.18 -3.15
N GLU A 52 13.81 9.79 -4.40
CA GLU A 52 13.21 8.60 -4.99
C GLU A 52 13.83 7.33 -4.41
N MET A 53 12.98 6.38 -4.03
CA MET A 53 13.39 5.08 -3.52
C MET A 53 12.98 3.99 -4.51
N GLU A 54 13.97 3.21 -4.97
CA GLU A 54 13.71 1.99 -5.72
C GLU A 54 13.19 0.89 -4.80
N CYS A 55 12.37 -0.01 -5.35
CA CYS A 55 11.94 -1.23 -4.69
C CYS A 55 13.08 -2.02 -4.03
N GLU A 56 12.92 -2.31 -2.74
CA GLU A 56 13.89 -3.09 -1.96
C GLU A 56 13.74 -4.60 -2.22
N LEU A 57 12.50 -5.09 -2.30
CA LEU A 57 12.18 -6.51 -2.40
C LEU A 57 11.12 -6.76 -3.47
N TYR A 58 11.56 -7.10 -4.68
CA TYR A 58 10.66 -7.42 -5.78
C TYR A 58 9.95 -8.78 -5.58
N ILE A 59 8.66 -8.79 -5.86
CA ILE A 59 7.85 -10.00 -6.03
C ILE A 59 7.92 -10.39 -7.50
N LYS A 60 8.26 -11.65 -7.78
CA LYS A 60 8.46 -12.15 -9.14
C LYS A 60 7.43 -13.21 -9.51
N ASP A 61 7.06 -13.23 -10.77
CA ASP A 61 6.27 -14.31 -11.37
C ASP A 61 7.15 -15.52 -11.76
N GLU A 62 6.52 -16.53 -12.36
CA GLU A 62 7.18 -17.76 -12.83
C GLU A 62 8.28 -17.51 -13.88
N ASN A 63 8.21 -16.37 -14.58
CA ASN A 63 9.17 -15.96 -15.61
C ASN A 63 10.26 -15.04 -15.06
N CYS A 64 10.38 -14.91 -13.73
CA CYS A 64 11.30 -14.00 -13.04
C CYS A 64 11.07 -12.51 -13.37
N ARG A 65 9.88 -12.15 -13.86
CA ARG A 65 9.47 -10.76 -14.08
C ARG A 65 8.93 -10.18 -12.78
N ASN A 66 9.31 -8.94 -12.50
CA ASN A 66 8.83 -8.19 -11.35
C ASN A 66 7.35 -7.83 -11.58
N VAL A 67 6.49 -8.31 -10.68
CA VAL A 67 5.04 -8.11 -10.67
C VAL A 67 4.55 -7.49 -9.36
N GLY A 68 5.47 -7.13 -8.49
CA GLY A 68 5.20 -6.48 -7.23
C GLY A 68 6.45 -6.05 -6.51
N CYS A 69 6.26 -5.37 -5.39
CA CYS A 69 7.31 -4.87 -4.53
C CYS A 69 6.86 -4.86 -3.08
N ILE A 70 7.79 -5.11 -2.17
CA ILE A 70 7.64 -4.86 -0.74
C ILE A 70 8.66 -3.80 -0.32
N PHE A 71 8.16 -2.69 0.23
CA PHE A 71 8.99 -1.68 0.90
C PHE A 71 8.92 -1.88 2.42
N GLN A 72 10.04 -1.66 3.08
CA GLN A 72 10.14 -1.66 4.53
C GLN A 72 10.26 -0.22 5.05
N ASN A 73 9.95 -0.02 6.33
CA ASN A 73 10.09 1.27 7.03
C ASN A 73 9.34 2.44 6.38
N VAL A 74 8.20 2.17 5.73
CA VAL A 74 7.34 3.20 5.15
C VAL A 74 6.68 4.01 6.26
N SER A 75 6.67 5.33 6.10
CA SER A 75 5.96 6.24 6.98
C SER A 75 4.90 6.99 6.18
N ILE A 76 3.71 7.12 6.75
CA ILE A 76 2.58 7.78 6.09
C ILE A 76 2.73 9.30 6.30
N GLY A 77 2.94 10.02 5.21
CA GLY A 77 2.96 11.49 5.17
C GLY A 77 1.59 12.09 4.90
N ILE A 78 1.49 13.42 5.02
CA ILE A 78 0.29 14.18 4.67
C ILE A 78 0.18 14.39 3.16
N GLU A 79 1.33 14.46 2.47
CA GLU A 79 1.39 14.64 1.03
C GLU A 79 1.10 13.35 0.26
N LYS A 80 0.74 13.51 -1.02
CA LYS A 80 0.60 12.38 -1.94
C LYS A 80 1.96 11.84 -2.31
N ALA A 81 2.12 10.54 -2.13
CA ALA A 81 3.28 9.83 -2.64
C ALA A 81 3.14 9.65 -4.16
N TYR A 82 4.25 9.76 -4.87
CA TYR A 82 4.35 9.50 -6.30
C TYR A 82 4.94 8.11 -6.52
N PHE A 83 4.31 7.33 -7.39
CA PHE A 83 4.75 6.00 -7.79
C PHE A 83 5.05 6.00 -9.29
N LEU A 84 6.16 5.38 -9.69
CA LEU A 84 6.59 5.24 -11.08
C LEU A 84 7.04 3.80 -11.31
N VAL A 85 6.40 3.13 -12.26
CA VAL A 85 6.84 1.82 -12.76
C VAL A 85 7.37 1.95 -14.17
N ASN A 86 8.68 1.78 -14.31
CA ASN A 86 9.37 1.73 -15.60
C ASN A 86 9.52 0.29 -16.09
N GLY A 87 9.81 0.13 -17.37
CA GLY A 87 10.11 -1.17 -17.96
C GLY A 87 11.34 -1.14 -18.88
N SER A 88 12.01 -2.27 -18.98
CA SER A 88 13.15 -2.50 -19.88
C SER A 88 12.93 -3.78 -20.69
N SER A 89 13.23 -3.72 -21.99
CA SER A 89 13.24 -4.84 -22.93
C SER A 89 14.40 -4.61 -23.91
N LYS A 90 14.90 -5.67 -24.55
CA LYS A 90 16.06 -5.59 -25.45
C LYS A 90 15.82 -4.69 -26.66
N ASP A 91 14.66 -4.85 -27.29
CA ASP A 91 14.37 -4.27 -28.60
C ASP A 91 13.20 -3.27 -28.60
N SER A 92 12.54 -3.09 -27.45
CA SER A 92 11.34 -2.27 -27.33
C SER A 92 11.43 -1.30 -26.16
N LEU A 93 11.12 -0.03 -26.43
CA LEU A 93 10.89 0.94 -25.37
C LEU A 93 9.57 0.61 -24.68
N ILE A 94 9.61 0.42 -23.36
CA ILE A 94 8.41 0.09 -22.58
C ILE A 94 7.79 1.37 -22.05
N GLN A 95 6.46 1.45 -22.12
CA GLN A 95 5.72 2.59 -21.58
C GLN A 95 5.73 2.50 -20.04
N PHE A 96 5.98 3.63 -19.38
CA PHE A 96 5.91 3.70 -17.92
C PHE A 96 4.46 3.87 -17.44
N TYR A 97 4.22 3.52 -16.18
CA TYR A 97 3.00 3.83 -15.44
C TYR A 97 3.36 4.74 -14.26
N ASP A 98 2.55 5.77 -14.00
CA ASP A 98 2.72 6.64 -12.85
C ASP A 98 1.39 6.98 -12.16
N GLU A 99 1.43 7.18 -10.84
CA GLU A 99 0.25 7.54 -10.06
C GLU A 99 0.61 8.30 -8.78
N TYR A 100 -0.29 9.19 -8.34
CA TYR A 100 -0.21 9.85 -7.04
C TYR A 100 -1.23 9.26 -6.07
N ILE A 101 -0.75 8.69 -4.95
CA ILE A 101 -1.59 8.01 -3.97
C ILE A 101 -1.49 8.70 -2.60
N ASP A 102 -2.65 8.94 -1.98
CA ASP A 102 -2.74 9.33 -0.58
C ASP A 102 -2.48 8.09 0.30
N LEU A 103 -1.32 8.00 0.97
CA LEU A 103 -0.90 6.78 1.67
C LEU A 103 -1.88 6.34 2.78
N TYR A 104 -2.53 7.28 3.47
CA TYR A 104 -3.53 6.96 4.50
C TYR A 104 -4.78 6.26 3.94
N LYS A 105 -5.05 6.34 2.63
CA LYS A 105 -6.19 5.64 2.00
C LYS A 105 -5.92 4.18 1.70
N ILE A 106 -4.64 3.80 1.63
CA ILE A 106 -4.20 2.44 1.34
C ILE A 106 -3.67 1.72 2.59
N GLU A 107 -3.79 2.33 3.77
CA GLU A 107 -3.45 1.69 5.03
C GLU A 107 -4.56 0.73 5.48
N ILE A 108 -4.15 -0.49 5.80
CA ILE A 108 -4.96 -1.47 6.49
C ILE A 108 -4.76 -1.27 7.99
N LEU A 109 -5.74 -0.64 8.62
CA LEU A 109 -5.77 -0.46 10.07
C LEU A 109 -5.83 -1.81 10.79
N THR A 110 -5.03 -1.93 11.85
CA THR A 110 -5.11 -3.09 12.76
C THR A 110 -6.41 -3.06 13.56
N ALA A 111 -6.79 -4.19 14.15
CA ALA A 111 -7.92 -4.21 15.07
C ALA A 111 -7.61 -3.37 16.34
N PRO A 112 -8.64 -2.84 17.04
CA PRO A 112 -8.45 -2.18 18.33
C PRO A 112 -7.70 -3.08 19.32
N LEU A 113 -6.84 -2.47 20.13
CA LEU A 113 -6.00 -3.20 21.08
C LEU A 113 -6.66 -3.27 22.46
N ASN A 114 -6.33 -4.31 23.23
CA ASN A 114 -6.77 -4.47 24.63
C ASN A 114 -8.29 -4.29 24.82
N VAL A 115 -9.09 -4.99 24.02
CA VAL A 115 -10.54 -5.02 24.18
C VAL A 115 -10.88 -5.75 25.47
N THR A 116 -11.41 -5.03 26.46
CA THR A 116 -11.83 -5.58 27.75
C THR A 116 -13.30 -5.25 28.01
N ALA A 117 -13.96 -6.14 28.74
CA ALA A 117 -15.34 -5.95 29.19
C ALA A 117 -15.39 -6.14 30.70
N HIS A 118 -15.87 -5.11 31.40
CA HIS A 118 -16.05 -5.12 32.84
C HIS A 118 -17.54 -5.09 33.14
N CYS A 119 -18.08 -6.22 33.62
CA CYS A 119 -19.50 -6.35 33.92
C CYS A 119 -19.76 -6.42 35.43
N THR A 120 -20.66 -5.58 35.91
CA THR A 120 -21.19 -5.60 37.28
C THR A 120 -22.55 -6.29 37.29
N ARG A 121 -22.91 -6.95 38.40
CA ARG A 121 -24.20 -7.65 38.55
C ARG A 121 -25.27 -6.82 39.26
N ASP A 122 -24.89 -5.76 39.97
CA ASP A 122 -25.81 -4.90 40.71
C ASP A 122 -25.33 -3.43 40.66
N PRO A 123 -25.89 -2.59 39.78
CA PRO A 123 -26.80 -2.96 38.69
C PRO A 123 -26.08 -3.77 37.59
N MET A 124 -26.85 -4.53 36.80
CA MET A 124 -26.32 -5.24 35.63
C MET A 124 -25.88 -4.21 34.58
N SER A 125 -24.57 -4.05 34.43
CA SER A 125 -23.96 -3.09 33.51
C SER A 125 -22.65 -3.65 33.02
N CYS A 126 -22.31 -3.40 31.74
CA CYS A 126 -21.03 -3.78 31.16
C CYS A 126 -20.38 -2.54 30.54
N ILE A 127 -19.14 -2.30 30.91
CA ILE A 127 -18.29 -1.26 30.31
C ILE A 127 -17.28 -1.97 29.41
N ILE A 128 -17.33 -1.68 28.12
CA ILE A 128 -16.39 -2.20 27.13
C ILE A 128 -15.37 -1.09 26.82
N THR A 129 -14.10 -1.40 26.97
CA THR A 129 -12.99 -0.46 26.71
C THR A 129 -12.00 -1.07 25.75
N TRP A 130 -11.39 -0.23 24.92
CA TRP A 130 -10.32 -0.62 24.01
C TRP A 130 -9.37 0.56 23.81
N HIS A 131 -8.17 0.25 23.34
CA HIS A 131 -7.22 1.23 22.83
C HIS A 131 -7.38 1.34 21.32
N PRO A 132 -7.13 2.52 20.73
CA PRO A 132 -7.09 2.69 19.28
C PRO A 132 -6.09 1.74 18.63
N PRO A 133 -6.28 1.42 17.34
CA PRO A 133 -5.26 0.70 16.59
C PRO A 133 -3.96 1.51 16.53
N PHE A 134 -2.84 0.80 16.46
CA PHE A 134 -1.54 1.45 16.36
C PHE A 134 -1.36 2.01 14.94
N THR A 135 -1.13 3.31 14.83
CA THR A 135 -0.83 4.01 13.57
C THR A 135 0.34 4.95 13.79
N SER A 136 1.15 5.16 12.75
CA SER A 136 2.34 6.03 12.82
C SER A 136 2.06 7.50 12.54
N HIS A 137 0.88 7.84 12.03
CA HIS A 137 0.59 9.16 11.46
C HIS A 137 -0.68 9.85 12.01
N VAL A 138 -1.53 9.14 12.75
CA VAL A 138 -2.75 9.71 13.32
C VAL A 138 -2.53 10.08 14.78
N GLU A 139 -2.20 11.34 15.06
CA GLU A 139 -2.23 11.87 16.42
C GLU A 139 -3.68 12.09 16.93
N ASN A 140 -4.62 12.31 16.01
CA ASN A 140 -6.01 12.61 16.35
C ASN A 140 -6.87 11.34 16.40
N THR A 141 -7.09 10.82 17.60
CA THR A 141 -7.93 9.64 17.86
C THR A 141 -9.39 9.78 17.41
N LYS A 142 -9.86 10.98 17.07
CA LYS A 142 -11.22 11.25 16.59
C LYS A 142 -11.47 10.80 15.15
N CYS A 143 -10.42 10.45 14.39
CA CYS A 143 -10.56 9.97 13.01
C CYS A 143 -11.05 8.52 12.92
N PHE A 144 -10.98 7.76 14.01
CA PHE A 144 -11.41 6.36 14.03
C PHE A 144 -12.91 6.24 14.27
N GLN A 145 -13.57 5.47 13.41
CA GLN A 145 -14.93 5.00 13.61
C GLN A 145 -14.89 3.50 13.95
N TYR A 146 -15.62 3.11 15.00
CA TYR A 146 -15.63 1.75 15.52
C TYR A 146 -17.00 1.09 15.33
N GLU A 147 -16.99 -0.20 15.05
CA GLU A 147 -18.16 -1.06 15.05
C GLU A 147 -18.03 -2.08 16.19
N ILE A 148 -19.10 -2.29 16.96
CA ILE A 148 -19.14 -3.25 18.06
C ILE A 148 -20.22 -4.29 17.74
N SER A 149 -19.81 -5.54 17.62
CA SER A 149 -20.72 -6.67 17.43
C SER A 149 -20.84 -7.47 18.73
N ILE A 150 -22.03 -7.46 19.33
CA ILE A 150 -22.35 -8.20 20.56
C ILE A 150 -23.28 -9.35 20.21
N GLN A 151 -22.84 -10.58 20.50
CA GLN A 151 -23.65 -11.79 20.29
C GLN A 151 -24.02 -12.40 21.64
N ASN A 152 -25.31 -12.54 21.91
CA ASN A 152 -25.79 -13.36 23.02
C ASN A 152 -25.72 -14.83 22.60
N LYS A 153 -25.14 -15.66 23.46
CA LYS A 153 -25.18 -17.11 23.33
C LYS A 153 -26.44 -17.68 23.97
#